data_AF-A0A1H0XNG0-F1
#
_entry.id   AF-A0A1H0XNG0-F1
#
_cell.length_a   1.000
_cell.length_b   1.000
_cell.length_c   1.000
_cell.angle_alpha   90.00
_cell.angle_beta   90.00
_cell.angle_gamma   90.00
#
_symmetry.space_group_name_H-M   'P 1'
#
loop_
_entity.id
_entity.type
_entity.pdbx_description
1 polymer ?
#
loop_
_entity_poly.entity_id
_entity_poly.type
_entity_poly.pdbx_seq_one_letter_code
_entity_poly.pdbx_strand_id
1 'polypeptide(L)'
;MSSEDGDASPDDIVGLSVREATDALVSENPARDPESVRAVLDHVTEDGVVTRDALEEAFSDASMVLGTAETRTELASMALAEARETAAPVSDLETVRARLDAFESAVTDLQRRATDLGSDLQTLVRRRDDSGSIYDLVTDLRRVTSDAKTVQRTADALQTDLEAFERWATDADARFRELDADADALERSLDASANVVEKLADGDESGRETLSLPTTDDAVAADAAWADATLRLRVVELLVADARAELADLRRWADRENDRDAAFDARAEELERRFDELDEKRETLGRRLDALGRPAWRERHGDRLSGFDAALDDFEPPVAWGDVRGVLERYRPALEGAA
;
A
#
# COMPACT_ATOMS: atom_id res chain seq x y z
N MET A 1 22.63 59.17 -25.87
CA MET A 1 22.86 57.81 -25.36
C MET A 1 21.63 57.50 -24.54
N SER A 2 20.68 56.84 -25.18
CA SER A 2 19.47 56.35 -24.52
C SER A 2 19.86 55.01 -23.92
N SER A 3 19.81 54.92 -22.59
CA SER A 3 19.90 53.66 -21.89
C SER A 3 18.64 52.86 -22.24
N GLU A 4 18.81 51.80 -23.00
CA GLU A 4 17.83 50.72 -23.10
C GLU A 4 17.82 50.02 -21.75
N ASP A 5 16.88 50.42 -20.89
CA ASP A 5 16.43 49.59 -19.78
C ASP A 5 15.77 48.35 -20.40
N GLY A 6 16.58 47.31 -20.59
CA GLY A 6 16.09 45.97 -20.85
C GLY A 6 15.32 45.52 -19.62
N ASP A 7 14.01 45.43 -19.78
CA ASP A 7 13.07 44.82 -18.86
C ASP A 7 13.50 43.36 -18.65
N ALA A 8 14.41 43.13 -17.70
CA ALA A 8 14.83 41.80 -17.30
C ALA A 8 13.60 41.13 -16.68
N SER A 9 12.98 40.24 -17.45
CA SER A 9 11.81 39.52 -16.99
C SER A 9 12.15 38.79 -15.69
N PRO A 10 11.22 38.70 -14.72
CA PRO A 10 11.47 38.13 -13.39
C PRO A 10 11.89 36.64 -13.36
N ASP A 11 12.01 36.00 -14.53
CA ASP A 11 12.04 34.54 -14.72
C ASP A 11 13.36 33.98 -15.28
N ASP A 12 14.36 34.81 -15.63
CA ASP A 12 15.57 34.30 -16.29
C ASP A 12 16.68 33.99 -15.27
N ILE A 13 16.48 32.92 -14.48
CA ILE A 13 17.54 32.33 -13.64
C ILE A 13 18.64 31.64 -14.49
N VAL A 14 18.43 31.52 -15.80
CA VAL A 14 19.43 30.97 -16.74
C VAL A 14 20.66 31.87 -16.76
N GLY A 15 21.83 31.25 -16.69
CA GLY A 15 23.12 31.94 -16.66
C GLY A 15 23.52 32.44 -15.27
N LEU A 16 22.65 32.32 -14.27
CA LEU A 16 23.02 32.57 -12.87
C LEU A 16 23.70 31.36 -12.26
N SER A 17 24.61 31.59 -11.31
CA SER A 17 25.10 30.49 -10.47
C SER A 17 23.96 29.92 -9.60
N VAL A 18 24.04 28.65 -9.22
CA VAL A 18 23.03 27.99 -8.37
C VAL A 18 22.74 28.80 -7.11
N ARG A 19 23.76 29.41 -6.51
CA ARG A 19 23.62 30.26 -5.33
C ARG A 19 22.79 31.51 -5.63
N GLU A 20 23.11 32.21 -6.70
CA GLU A 20 22.41 33.45 -7.10
C GLU A 20 20.96 33.16 -7.53
N ALA A 21 20.73 32.08 -8.28
CA ALA A 21 19.40 31.62 -8.64
C ALA A 21 18.57 31.23 -7.42
N THR A 22 19.17 30.56 -6.44
CA THR A 22 18.50 30.22 -5.17
C THR A 22 18.12 31.46 -4.39
N ASP A 23 19.06 32.40 -4.23
CA ASP A 23 18.81 33.64 -3.50
C ASP A 23 17.70 34.47 -4.17
N ALA A 24 17.65 34.49 -5.51
CA ALA A 24 16.59 35.13 -6.27
C ALA A 24 15.21 34.48 -6.03
N LEU A 25 15.11 33.16 -6.13
CA LEU A 25 13.85 32.41 -5.95
C LEU A 25 13.31 32.47 -4.52
N VAL A 26 14.19 32.48 -3.51
CA VAL A 26 13.80 32.62 -2.09
C VAL A 26 13.41 34.06 -1.77
N SER A 27 14.06 35.04 -2.40
CA SER A 27 13.67 36.45 -2.26
C SER A 27 12.28 36.72 -2.84
N GLU A 28 11.95 36.07 -3.96
CA GLU A 28 10.63 36.13 -4.59
C GLU A 28 9.55 35.44 -3.74
N ASN A 29 9.85 34.26 -3.17
CA ASN A 29 8.96 33.53 -2.29
C ASN A 29 9.69 33.06 -1.02
N PRO A 30 9.61 33.83 0.09
CA PRO A 30 10.29 33.51 1.35
C PRO A 30 9.85 32.21 2.03
N ALA A 31 8.76 31.58 1.56
CA ALA A 31 8.33 30.27 2.05
C ALA A 31 9.13 29.10 1.44
N ARG A 32 9.90 29.35 0.36
CA ARG A 32 10.77 28.33 -0.25
C ARG A 32 11.95 28.04 0.66
N ASP A 33 12.19 26.76 0.93
CA ASP A 33 13.39 26.31 1.64
C ASP A 33 14.62 26.40 0.71
N PRO A 34 15.68 27.15 1.08
CA PRO A 34 16.85 27.35 0.22
C PRO A 34 17.61 26.06 -0.13
N GLU A 35 17.62 25.06 0.76
CA GLU A 35 18.28 23.78 0.47
C GLU A 35 17.51 22.98 -0.57
N SER A 36 16.19 22.93 -0.43
CA SER A 36 15.28 22.32 -1.40
C SER A 36 15.38 22.99 -2.77
N VAL A 37 15.49 24.33 -2.82
CA VAL A 37 15.66 25.07 -4.08
C VAL A 37 16.97 24.69 -4.77
N ARG A 38 18.10 24.68 -4.04
CA ARG A 38 19.39 24.25 -4.62
C ARG A 38 19.32 22.83 -5.17
N ALA A 39 18.77 21.90 -4.40
CA ALA A 39 18.65 20.51 -4.82
C ALA A 39 17.82 20.32 -6.10
N VAL A 40 16.83 21.19 -6.34
CA VAL A 40 16.08 21.23 -7.61
C VAL A 40 16.94 21.78 -8.74
N LEU A 41 17.60 22.92 -8.53
CA LEU A 41 18.40 23.59 -9.55
C LEU A 41 19.64 22.79 -9.97
N ASP A 42 20.23 22.00 -9.07
CA ASP A 42 21.39 21.15 -9.38
C ASP A 42 21.14 20.19 -10.56
N HIS A 43 19.87 19.87 -10.88
CA HIS A 43 19.52 18.99 -11.99
C HIS A 43 19.51 19.68 -13.37
N VAL A 44 19.57 21.01 -13.39
CA VAL A 44 19.61 21.83 -14.60
C VAL A 44 20.81 22.76 -14.60
N THR A 45 21.87 22.32 -13.95
CA THR A 45 23.08 23.09 -13.73
C THR A 45 24.26 22.42 -14.41
N GLU A 46 25.04 23.20 -15.15
CA GLU A 46 26.32 22.81 -15.73
C GLU A 46 27.40 23.76 -15.20
N ASP A 47 28.52 23.22 -14.71
CA ASP A 47 29.62 23.99 -14.11
C ASP A 47 29.18 24.99 -13.01
N GLY A 48 28.12 24.67 -12.27
CA GLY A 48 27.59 25.51 -11.19
C GLY A 48 26.68 26.66 -11.66
N VAL A 49 26.34 26.71 -12.95
CA VAL A 49 25.45 27.69 -13.58
C VAL A 49 24.20 27.00 -14.13
N VAL A 50 23.02 27.60 -13.95
CA VAL A 50 21.77 27.08 -14.52
C VAL A 50 21.78 27.28 -16.05
N THR A 51 21.65 26.20 -16.84
CA THR A 51 21.72 26.27 -18.31
C THR A 51 20.46 25.71 -18.98
N ARG A 52 20.15 26.21 -20.19
CA ARG A 52 19.08 25.65 -21.02
C ARG A 52 19.46 24.25 -21.52
N ASP A 53 20.71 24.01 -21.84
CA ASP A 53 21.20 22.72 -22.32
C ASP A 53 21.01 21.63 -21.24
N ALA A 54 21.32 21.92 -19.97
CA ALA A 54 21.08 20.99 -18.86
C ALA A 54 19.58 20.76 -18.61
N LEU A 55 18.73 21.76 -18.85
CA LEU A 55 17.27 21.58 -18.83
C LEU A 55 16.81 20.63 -19.97
N GLU A 56 17.35 20.76 -21.18
CA GLU A 56 17.03 19.86 -22.29
C GLU A 56 17.48 18.42 -22.01
N GLU A 57 18.66 18.24 -21.41
CA GLU A 57 19.13 16.94 -20.95
C GLU A 57 18.18 16.34 -19.91
N ALA A 58 17.73 17.13 -18.92
CA ALA A 58 16.76 16.66 -17.93
C ALA A 58 15.43 16.21 -18.56
N PHE A 59 14.95 16.90 -19.60
CA PHE A 59 13.77 16.48 -20.37
C PHE A 59 14.00 15.18 -21.13
N SER A 60 15.17 15.03 -21.76
CA SER A 60 15.57 13.80 -22.46
C SER A 60 15.61 12.62 -21.49
N ASP A 61 16.20 12.81 -20.30
CA ASP A 61 16.26 11.80 -19.25
C ASP A 61 14.87 11.41 -18.74
N ALA A 62 14.02 12.40 -18.48
CA ALA A 62 12.63 12.14 -18.07
C ALA A 62 11.87 11.35 -19.13
N SER A 63 12.05 11.68 -20.42
CA SER A 63 11.44 10.94 -21.53
C SER A 63 11.95 9.51 -21.61
N MET A 64 13.24 9.27 -21.37
CA MET A 64 13.82 7.93 -21.37
C MET A 64 13.29 7.08 -20.21
N VAL A 65 13.20 7.67 -19.01
CA VAL A 65 12.64 7.01 -17.82
C VAL A 65 11.17 6.67 -18.05
N LEU A 66 10.39 7.60 -18.62
CA LEU A 66 8.99 7.34 -18.95
C LEU A 66 8.85 6.22 -20.00
N GLY A 67 9.61 6.24 -21.09
CA GLY A 67 9.56 5.18 -22.10
C GLY A 67 9.94 3.80 -21.53
N THR A 68 10.82 3.76 -20.54
CA THR A 68 11.11 2.54 -19.79
C THR A 68 9.92 2.10 -18.95
N ALA A 69 9.25 3.01 -18.24
CA ALA A 69 8.06 2.72 -17.45
C ALA A 69 6.89 2.21 -18.32
N GLU A 70 6.68 2.80 -19.50
CA GLU A 70 5.70 2.34 -20.50
C GLU A 70 6.01 0.92 -20.95
N THR A 71 7.27 0.66 -21.35
CA THR A 71 7.71 -0.68 -21.76
C THR A 71 7.50 -1.72 -20.65
N ARG A 72 7.84 -1.39 -19.39
CA ARG A 72 7.60 -2.31 -18.25
C ARG A 72 6.11 -2.55 -18.00
N THR A 73 5.28 -1.54 -18.20
CA THR A 73 3.83 -1.67 -18.09
C THR A 73 3.25 -2.58 -19.18
N GLU A 74 3.76 -2.49 -20.41
CA GLU A 74 3.41 -3.43 -21.49
C GLU A 74 3.81 -4.87 -21.16
N LEU A 75 5.02 -5.08 -20.64
CA LEU A 75 5.49 -6.41 -20.21
C LEU A 75 4.61 -6.99 -19.09
N ALA A 76 4.20 -6.18 -18.11
CA ALA A 76 3.26 -6.63 -17.08
C ALA A 76 1.89 -7.03 -17.67
N SER A 77 1.42 -6.34 -18.71
CA SER A 77 0.19 -6.72 -19.43
C SER A 77 0.36 -8.04 -20.20
N MET A 78 1.53 -8.32 -20.75
CA MET A 78 1.82 -9.60 -21.40
C MET A 78 1.86 -10.74 -20.38
N ALA A 79 2.54 -10.54 -19.25
CA ALA A 79 2.58 -11.50 -18.15
C ALA A 79 1.16 -11.82 -17.62
N LEU A 80 0.25 -10.84 -17.55
CA LEU A 80 -1.14 -11.09 -17.17
C LEU A 80 -1.86 -11.98 -18.20
N ALA A 81 -1.59 -11.81 -19.49
CA ALA A 81 -2.17 -12.65 -20.53
C ALA A 81 -1.67 -14.10 -20.42
N GLU A 82 -0.37 -14.29 -20.17
CA GLU A 82 0.25 -15.61 -19.93
C GLU A 82 -0.31 -16.27 -18.67
N ALA A 83 -0.45 -15.51 -17.58
CA ALA A 83 -1.05 -15.99 -16.34
C ALA A 83 -2.50 -16.46 -16.52
N ARG A 84 -3.30 -15.73 -17.31
CA ARG A 84 -4.68 -16.12 -17.66
C ARG A 84 -4.74 -17.39 -18.49
N GLU A 85 -3.84 -17.54 -19.45
CA GLU A 85 -3.75 -18.76 -20.25
C GLU A 85 -3.39 -19.96 -19.36
N THR A 86 -2.40 -19.80 -18.50
CA THR A 86 -1.95 -20.81 -17.54
C THR A 86 -3.04 -21.21 -16.55
N ALA A 87 -3.78 -20.23 -16.02
CA ALA A 87 -4.86 -20.47 -15.05
C ALA A 87 -6.20 -20.88 -15.71
N ALA A 88 -6.30 -20.89 -17.04
CA ALA A 88 -7.56 -21.20 -17.73
C ALA A 88 -8.22 -22.51 -17.26
N PRO A 89 -7.49 -23.62 -16.99
CA PRO A 89 -8.09 -24.85 -16.49
C PRO A 89 -8.74 -24.72 -15.12
N VAL A 90 -8.37 -23.74 -14.30
CA VAL A 90 -8.85 -23.56 -12.92
C VAL A 90 -9.54 -22.20 -12.71
N SER A 91 -9.82 -21.47 -13.79
CA SER A 91 -10.44 -20.13 -13.77
C SER A 91 -11.89 -20.12 -13.30
N ASP A 92 -12.51 -21.30 -13.19
CA ASP A 92 -13.84 -21.50 -12.60
C ASP A 92 -13.82 -21.43 -11.07
N LEU A 93 -12.68 -21.65 -10.43
CA LEU A 93 -12.49 -21.50 -8.98
C LEU A 93 -12.56 -20.02 -8.58
N GLU A 94 -13.23 -19.73 -7.49
CA GLU A 94 -13.52 -18.35 -7.08
C GLU A 94 -12.24 -17.62 -6.67
N THR A 95 -11.36 -18.25 -5.89
CA THR A 95 -10.09 -17.66 -5.46
C THR A 95 -9.17 -17.36 -6.66
N VAL A 96 -9.16 -18.23 -7.68
CA VAL A 96 -8.38 -18.01 -8.91
C VAL A 96 -8.92 -16.80 -9.67
N ARG A 97 -10.24 -16.72 -9.85
CA ARG A 97 -10.89 -15.59 -10.53
C ARG A 97 -10.62 -14.27 -9.82
N ALA A 98 -10.80 -14.23 -8.50
CA ALA A 98 -10.57 -13.03 -7.71
C ALA A 98 -9.12 -12.53 -7.82
N ARG A 99 -8.12 -13.43 -7.77
CA ARG A 99 -6.72 -13.06 -7.97
C ARG A 99 -6.46 -12.51 -9.39
N LEU A 100 -7.04 -13.13 -10.43
CA LEU A 100 -6.92 -12.62 -11.81
C LEU A 100 -7.55 -11.23 -11.99
N ASP A 101 -8.73 -11.01 -11.41
CA ASP A 101 -9.43 -9.71 -11.47
C ASP A 101 -8.63 -8.61 -10.75
N ALA A 102 -7.97 -8.95 -9.64
CA ALA A 102 -7.07 -8.04 -8.93
C ALA A 102 -5.84 -7.67 -9.77
N PHE A 103 -5.21 -8.65 -10.44
CA PHE A 103 -4.09 -8.38 -11.34
C PHE A 103 -4.51 -7.55 -12.56
N GLU A 104 -5.69 -7.81 -13.14
CA GLU A 104 -6.24 -6.99 -14.22
C GLU A 104 -6.44 -5.53 -13.80
N SER A 105 -7.01 -5.32 -12.62
CA SER A 105 -7.20 -3.98 -12.05
C SER A 105 -5.85 -3.27 -11.87
N ALA A 106 -4.85 -3.97 -11.34
CA ALA A 106 -3.50 -3.43 -11.15
C ALA A 106 -2.81 -3.06 -12.47
N VAL A 107 -2.88 -3.92 -13.49
CA VAL A 107 -2.34 -3.61 -14.84
C VAL A 107 -3.06 -2.39 -15.44
N THR A 108 -4.39 -2.34 -15.33
CA THR A 108 -5.20 -1.23 -15.86
C THR A 108 -4.83 0.11 -15.20
N ASP A 109 -4.62 0.10 -13.88
CA ASP A 109 -4.17 1.27 -13.15
C ASP A 109 -2.74 1.71 -13.55
N LEU A 110 -1.83 0.77 -13.78
CA LEU A 110 -0.49 1.07 -14.29
C LEU A 110 -0.52 1.71 -15.67
N GLN A 111 -1.30 1.14 -16.60
CA GLN A 111 -1.46 1.67 -17.95
C GLN A 111 -2.02 3.10 -17.94
N ARG A 112 -3.02 3.36 -17.08
CA ARG A 112 -3.57 4.70 -16.88
C ARG A 112 -2.49 5.67 -16.39
N ARG A 113 -1.75 5.30 -15.33
CA ARG A 113 -0.68 6.15 -14.77
C ARG A 113 0.42 6.43 -15.79
N ALA A 114 0.87 5.44 -16.55
CA ALA A 114 1.87 5.64 -17.60
C ALA A 114 1.38 6.64 -18.67
N THR A 115 0.12 6.50 -19.09
CA THR A 115 -0.52 7.40 -20.07
C THR A 115 -0.65 8.83 -19.54
N ASP A 116 -1.05 8.99 -18.27
CA ASP A 116 -1.17 10.28 -17.62
C ASP A 116 0.20 10.97 -17.52
N LEU A 117 1.25 10.23 -17.15
CA LEU A 117 2.62 10.75 -17.11
C LEU A 117 3.14 11.19 -18.48
N GLY A 118 2.80 10.47 -19.55
CA GLY A 118 3.11 10.92 -20.92
C GLY A 118 2.41 12.23 -21.29
N SER A 119 1.16 12.40 -20.84
CA SER A 119 0.41 13.65 -21.03
C SER A 119 0.99 14.80 -20.21
N ASP A 120 1.42 14.54 -18.98
CA ASP A 120 2.10 15.50 -18.11
C ASP A 120 3.43 15.93 -18.70
N LEU A 121 4.28 14.99 -19.14
CA LEU A 121 5.55 15.30 -19.77
C LEU A 121 5.38 16.14 -21.03
N GLN A 122 4.41 15.81 -21.90
CA GLN A 122 4.10 16.62 -23.09
C GLN A 122 3.65 18.04 -22.72
N THR A 123 2.91 18.20 -21.63
CA THR A 123 2.49 19.51 -21.13
C THR A 123 3.69 20.32 -20.66
N LEU A 124 4.64 19.69 -19.96
CA LEU A 124 5.89 20.34 -19.54
C LEU A 124 6.76 20.74 -20.73
N VAL A 125 6.88 19.88 -21.75
CA VAL A 125 7.61 20.20 -22.99
C VAL A 125 7.02 21.43 -23.69
N ARG A 126 5.69 21.57 -23.73
CA ARG A 126 5.05 22.78 -24.30
C ARG A 126 5.33 24.03 -23.45
N ARG A 127 5.22 23.91 -22.11
CA ARG A 127 5.49 25.02 -21.18
C ARG A 127 6.95 25.47 -21.18
N ARG A 128 7.89 24.61 -21.60
CA ARG A 128 9.31 24.93 -21.71
C ARG A 128 9.58 26.10 -22.65
N ASP A 129 8.81 26.20 -23.72
CA ASP A 129 8.98 27.23 -24.75
C ASP A 129 8.18 28.52 -24.40
N ASP A 130 7.38 28.49 -23.33
CA ASP A 130 6.67 29.64 -22.76
C ASP A 130 7.52 30.36 -21.70
N SER A 131 7.23 31.64 -21.43
CA SER A 131 7.97 32.48 -20.46
C SER A 131 7.62 32.19 -18.99
N GLY A 132 7.61 30.91 -18.58
CA GLY A 132 7.30 30.49 -17.22
C GLY A 132 8.54 30.21 -16.36
N SER A 133 8.34 30.13 -15.04
CA SER A 133 9.41 29.83 -14.07
C SER A 133 10.08 28.47 -14.33
N ILE A 134 11.39 28.48 -14.58
CA ILE A 134 12.20 27.26 -14.76
C ILE A 134 12.20 26.42 -13.48
N TYR A 135 12.19 27.04 -12.31
CA TYR A 135 12.17 26.31 -11.04
C TYR A 135 10.92 25.42 -10.90
N ASP A 136 9.74 25.96 -11.24
CA ASP A 136 8.49 25.21 -11.18
C ASP A 136 8.47 24.11 -12.26
N LEU A 137 8.99 24.42 -13.46
CA LEU A 137 9.13 23.45 -14.55
C LEU A 137 10.00 22.24 -14.16
N VAL A 138 11.15 22.49 -13.55
CA VAL A 138 12.06 21.43 -13.09
C VAL A 138 11.47 20.65 -11.92
N THR A 139 10.75 21.32 -11.02
CA THR A 139 10.02 20.66 -9.93
C THR A 139 8.97 19.68 -10.47
N ASP A 140 8.14 20.13 -11.42
CA ASP A 140 7.14 19.28 -12.06
C ASP A 140 7.79 18.12 -12.84
N LEU A 141 8.90 18.37 -13.55
CA LEU A 141 9.65 17.34 -14.30
C LEU A 141 10.22 16.26 -13.37
N ARG A 142 10.73 16.65 -12.20
CA ARG A 142 11.21 15.70 -11.17
C ARG A 142 10.08 14.85 -10.61
N ARG A 143 8.89 15.43 -10.41
CA ARG A 143 7.70 14.66 -10.01
C ARG A 143 7.37 13.59 -11.06
N VAL A 144 7.23 13.99 -12.33
CA VAL A 144 6.96 13.05 -13.44
C VAL A 144 8.01 11.94 -13.50
N THR A 145 9.29 12.27 -13.35
CA THR A 145 10.39 11.29 -13.36
C THR A 145 10.32 10.32 -12.17
N SER A 146 9.98 10.82 -10.98
CA SER A 146 9.83 9.99 -9.77
C SER A 146 8.61 9.07 -9.85
N ASP A 147 7.49 9.58 -10.39
CA ASP A 147 6.27 8.82 -10.61
C ASP A 147 6.49 7.75 -11.68
N ALA A 148 7.21 8.06 -12.77
CA ALA A 148 7.60 7.07 -13.78
C ALA A 148 8.48 5.95 -13.21
N LYS A 149 9.46 6.26 -12.34
CA LYS A 149 10.25 5.24 -11.62
C LYS A 149 9.39 4.40 -10.67
N THR A 150 8.31 4.96 -10.12
CA THR A 150 7.37 4.22 -9.29
C THR A 150 6.51 3.28 -10.14
N VAL A 151 5.98 3.75 -11.27
CA VAL A 151 5.30 2.89 -12.26
C VAL A 151 6.20 1.73 -12.69
N GLN A 152 7.46 2.01 -13.02
CA GLN A 152 8.42 0.97 -13.40
C GLN A 152 8.58 -0.10 -12.31
N ARG A 153 8.85 0.30 -11.06
CA ARG A 153 9.03 -0.63 -9.94
C ARG A 153 7.78 -1.46 -9.67
N THR A 154 6.60 -0.83 -9.74
CA THR A 154 5.33 -1.52 -9.54
C THR A 154 5.06 -2.51 -10.68
N ALA A 155 5.39 -2.17 -11.94
CA ALA A 155 5.26 -3.09 -13.06
C ALA A 155 6.22 -4.29 -12.97
N ASP A 156 7.46 -4.09 -12.50
CA ASP A 156 8.42 -5.17 -12.27
C ASP A 156 7.98 -6.09 -11.11
N ALA A 157 7.45 -5.53 -10.03
CA ALA A 157 6.87 -6.31 -8.93
C ALA A 157 5.66 -7.13 -9.42
N LEU A 158 4.76 -6.53 -10.19
CA LEU A 158 3.58 -7.19 -10.73
C LEU A 158 3.93 -8.37 -11.65
N GLN A 159 4.97 -8.23 -12.49
CA GLN A 159 5.47 -9.36 -13.28
C GLN A 159 5.93 -10.53 -12.40
N THR A 160 6.67 -10.23 -11.33
CA THR A 160 7.14 -11.26 -10.37
C THR A 160 5.96 -11.95 -9.68
N ASP A 161 4.94 -11.19 -9.30
CA ASP A 161 3.73 -11.71 -8.65
C ASP A 161 2.91 -12.58 -9.61
N LEU A 162 2.82 -12.20 -10.89
CA LEU A 162 2.15 -12.98 -11.93
C LEU A 162 2.86 -14.32 -12.19
N GLU A 163 4.20 -14.34 -12.25
CA GLU A 163 4.96 -15.59 -12.35
C GLU A 163 4.77 -16.48 -11.10
N ALA A 164 4.65 -15.89 -9.92
CA ALA A 164 4.33 -16.62 -8.69
C ALA A 164 2.92 -17.20 -8.74
N PHE A 165 1.96 -16.42 -9.23
CA PHE A 165 0.58 -16.84 -9.42
C PHE A 165 0.47 -18.00 -10.42
N GLU A 166 1.22 -18.01 -11.53
CA GLU A 166 1.21 -19.12 -12.48
C GLU A 166 1.60 -20.46 -11.83
N ARG A 167 2.64 -20.44 -10.99
CA ARG A 167 3.05 -21.61 -10.20
C ARG A 167 1.96 -22.00 -9.22
N TRP A 168 1.41 -21.03 -8.48
CA TRP A 168 0.32 -21.28 -7.54
C TRP A 168 -0.95 -21.83 -8.22
N ALA A 169 -1.27 -21.36 -9.42
CA ALA A 169 -2.46 -21.77 -10.16
C ALA A 169 -2.38 -23.23 -10.64
N THR A 170 -1.16 -23.73 -10.87
CA THR A 170 -0.90 -25.05 -11.47
C THR A 170 -0.34 -26.09 -10.49
N ASP A 171 0.03 -25.69 -9.28
CA ASP A 171 0.61 -26.57 -8.25
C ASP A 171 -0.21 -26.56 -6.95
N ALA A 172 -0.90 -27.66 -6.67
CA ALA A 172 -1.67 -27.85 -5.44
C ALA A 172 -0.78 -27.78 -4.17
N ASP A 173 0.47 -28.26 -4.24
CA ASP A 173 1.40 -28.17 -3.12
C ASP A 173 1.84 -26.72 -2.85
N ALA A 174 1.90 -25.89 -3.90
CA ALA A 174 2.12 -24.46 -3.73
C ALA A 174 0.98 -23.80 -2.97
N ARG A 175 -0.28 -24.10 -3.33
CA ARG A 175 -1.45 -23.55 -2.63
C ARG A 175 -1.50 -23.98 -1.16
N PHE A 176 -1.27 -25.26 -0.89
CA PHE A 176 -1.22 -25.72 0.49
C PHE A 176 -0.08 -25.07 1.29
N ARG A 177 1.11 -24.89 0.70
CA ARG A 177 2.23 -24.21 1.38
C ARG A 177 1.89 -22.76 1.73
N GLU A 178 1.12 -22.08 0.89
CA GLU A 178 0.62 -20.73 1.15
C GLU A 178 -0.40 -20.73 2.29
N LEU A 179 -1.40 -21.62 2.26
CA LEU A 179 -2.37 -21.78 3.36
C LEU A 179 -1.71 -22.13 4.70
N ASP A 180 -0.69 -22.99 4.69
CA ASP A 180 0.10 -23.31 5.88
C ASP A 180 0.80 -22.07 6.44
N ALA A 181 1.38 -21.24 5.57
CA ALA A 181 2.05 -20.00 5.95
C ALA A 181 1.07 -18.94 6.45
N ASP A 182 -0.13 -18.88 5.88
CA ASP A 182 -1.21 -17.99 6.33
C ASP A 182 -1.72 -18.40 7.70
N ALA A 183 -1.93 -19.69 7.94
CA ALA A 183 -2.27 -20.21 9.26
C ALA A 183 -1.20 -19.86 10.32
N ASP A 184 0.09 -20.00 9.98
CA ASP A 184 1.19 -19.57 10.86
C ASP A 184 1.18 -18.06 11.13
N ALA A 185 0.85 -17.24 10.11
CA ALA A 185 0.78 -15.79 10.26
C ALA A 185 -0.40 -15.36 11.13
N LEU A 186 -1.55 -16.03 10.98
CA LEU A 186 -2.74 -15.83 11.81
C LEU A 186 -2.48 -16.20 13.26
N GLU A 187 -1.80 -17.32 13.51
CA GLU A 187 -1.41 -17.74 14.86
C GLU A 187 -0.57 -16.66 15.55
N ARG A 188 0.48 -16.17 14.86
CA ARG A 188 1.33 -15.07 15.35
C ARG A 188 0.56 -13.78 15.60
N SER A 189 -0.40 -13.45 14.73
CA SER A 189 -1.27 -12.27 14.90
C SER A 189 -2.17 -12.39 16.13
N LEU A 190 -2.73 -13.57 16.36
CA LEU A 190 -3.55 -13.87 17.54
C LEU A 190 -2.71 -13.90 18.82
N ASP A 191 -1.46 -14.39 18.77
CA ASP A 191 -0.53 -14.29 19.90
C ASP A 191 -0.19 -12.84 20.23
N ALA A 192 0.07 -12.01 19.22
CA ALA A 192 0.29 -10.58 19.42
C ALA A 192 -0.95 -9.92 20.05
N SER A 193 -2.15 -10.30 19.62
CA SER A 193 -3.41 -9.80 20.19
C SER A 193 -3.63 -10.30 21.62
N ALA A 194 -3.29 -11.55 21.93
CA ALA A 194 -3.34 -12.10 23.28
C ALA A 194 -2.44 -11.32 24.24
N ASN A 195 -1.22 -10.99 23.82
CA ASN A 195 -0.30 -10.14 24.61
C ASN A 195 -0.89 -8.75 24.90
N VAL A 196 -1.64 -8.16 23.95
CA VAL A 196 -2.33 -6.88 24.17
C VAL A 196 -3.46 -7.04 25.20
N VAL A 197 -4.27 -8.09 25.06
CA VAL A 197 -5.36 -8.40 26.01
C VAL A 197 -4.84 -8.63 27.43
N GLU A 198 -3.72 -9.32 27.58
CA GLU A 198 -3.07 -9.54 28.89
C GLU A 198 -2.61 -8.22 29.53
N LYS A 199 -1.92 -7.37 28.76
CA LYS A 199 -1.52 -6.03 29.25
C LYS A 199 -2.71 -5.17 29.68
N LEU A 200 -3.82 -5.24 28.94
CA LEU A 200 -5.05 -4.52 29.29
C LEU A 200 -5.67 -5.04 30.59
N ALA A 201 -5.59 -6.36 30.85
CA ALA A 201 -6.09 -6.97 32.08
C ALA A 201 -5.19 -6.61 33.30
N ASP A 202 -3.87 -6.68 33.15
CA ASP A 202 -2.92 -6.35 34.23
C ASP A 202 -3.02 -4.88 34.67
N GLY A 203 -3.30 -3.99 33.72
CA GLY A 203 -3.56 -2.57 33.98
C GLY A 203 -4.84 -2.31 34.79
N ASP A 204 -5.81 -3.24 34.76
CA ASP A 204 -7.03 -3.18 35.57
C ASP A 204 -6.79 -3.67 37.01
N GLU A 205 -5.96 -4.72 37.17
CA GLU A 205 -5.62 -5.28 38.49
C GLU A 205 -4.69 -4.36 39.30
N SER A 206 -3.70 -3.75 38.66
CA SER A 206 -2.74 -2.83 39.30
C SER A 206 -3.37 -1.52 39.78
N GLY A 207 -4.60 -1.21 39.34
CA GLY A 207 -5.38 -0.08 39.84
C GLY A 207 -5.98 -0.29 41.24
N ARG A 208 -5.81 -1.47 41.86
CA ARG A 208 -6.40 -1.80 43.17
C ARG A 208 -5.44 -1.81 44.36
N GLU A 209 -4.13 -1.76 44.16
CA GLU A 209 -3.19 -1.65 45.29
C GLU A 209 -1.92 -0.85 44.95
N THR A 210 -1.89 0.40 45.44
CA THR A 210 -0.70 1.25 45.69
C THR A 210 -0.23 2.23 44.57
N LEU A 211 -0.61 3.51 44.74
CA LEU A 211 0.14 4.76 44.45
C LEU A 211 0.67 5.05 43.02
N SER A 212 -0.22 5.44 42.11
CA SER A 212 -0.23 6.74 41.40
C SER A 212 -1.42 6.74 40.44
N LEU A 213 -2.17 7.85 40.35
CA LEU A 213 -3.25 7.97 39.37
C LEU A 213 -2.67 7.68 37.97
N PRO A 214 -3.27 6.80 37.14
CA PRO A 214 -2.87 6.67 35.76
C PRO A 214 -2.94 8.05 35.12
N THR A 215 -1.86 8.48 34.47
CA THR A 215 -1.87 9.73 33.69
C THR A 215 -2.95 9.62 32.62
N THR A 216 -3.50 10.75 32.19
CA THR A 216 -4.53 10.78 31.14
C THR A 216 -4.03 10.11 29.87
N ASP A 217 -2.72 10.20 29.59
CA ASP A 217 -2.05 9.58 28.44
C ASP A 217 -2.08 8.05 28.48
N ASP A 218 -1.86 7.42 29.64
CA ASP A 218 -1.89 5.93 29.77
C ASP A 218 -3.31 5.37 29.59
N ALA A 219 -4.33 6.12 30.04
CA ALA A 219 -5.73 5.74 29.87
C ALA A 219 -6.23 5.90 28.42
N VAL A 220 -5.74 6.92 27.70
CA VAL A 220 -6.00 7.15 26.26
C VAL A 220 -5.21 6.16 25.39
N ALA A 221 -4.07 5.65 25.87
CA ALA A 221 -3.38 4.55 25.20
C ALA A 221 -4.14 3.22 25.34
N ALA A 222 -4.75 2.95 26.51
CA ALA A 222 -5.46 1.70 26.79
C ALA A 222 -6.78 1.57 26.02
N ASP A 223 -7.56 2.65 25.87
CA ASP A 223 -8.82 2.59 25.12
C ASP A 223 -8.61 2.46 23.61
N ALA A 224 -7.64 3.17 23.06
CA ALA A 224 -7.22 3.04 21.67
C ALA A 224 -6.65 1.64 21.39
N ALA A 225 -5.86 1.07 22.31
CA ALA A 225 -5.35 -0.30 22.18
C ALA A 225 -6.47 -1.35 22.24
N TRP A 226 -7.46 -1.19 23.13
CA TRP A 226 -8.65 -2.05 23.19
C TRP A 226 -9.46 -1.99 21.88
N ALA A 227 -9.69 -0.79 21.36
CA ALA A 227 -10.41 -0.61 20.10
C ALA A 227 -9.63 -1.19 18.91
N ASP A 228 -8.31 -0.95 18.81
CA ASP A 228 -7.44 -1.53 17.77
C ASP A 228 -7.44 -3.06 17.80
N ALA A 229 -7.33 -3.66 19.00
CA ALA A 229 -7.39 -5.10 19.16
C ALA A 229 -8.74 -5.69 18.71
N THR A 230 -9.84 -5.00 19.02
CA THR A 230 -11.19 -5.40 18.59
C THR A 230 -11.33 -5.39 17.07
N LEU A 231 -10.89 -4.30 16.41
CA LEU A 231 -10.86 -4.20 14.94
C LEU A 231 -10.03 -5.33 14.32
N ARG A 232 -8.85 -5.62 14.87
CA ARG A 232 -7.97 -6.68 14.36
C ARG A 232 -8.58 -8.07 14.47
N LEU A 233 -9.28 -8.39 15.57
CA LEU A 233 -9.93 -9.70 15.70
C LEU A 233 -11.03 -9.91 14.66
N ARG A 234 -11.75 -8.84 14.28
CA ARG A 234 -12.73 -8.89 13.19
C ARG A 234 -12.07 -9.10 11.82
N VAL A 235 -10.90 -8.50 11.58
CA VAL A 235 -10.11 -8.80 10.37
C VAL A 235 -9.61 -10.25 10.35
N VAL A 236 -9.18 -10.78 11.50
CA VAL A 236 -8.75 -12.18 11.62
C VAL A 236 -9.88 -13.15 11.30
N GLU A 237 -11.11 -12.87 11.75
CA GLU A 237 -12.29 -13.66 11.37
C GLU A 237 -12.46 -13.75 9.85
N LEU A 238 -12.36 -12.62 9.15
CA LEU A 238 -12.46 -12.57 7.71
C LEU A 238 -11.31 -13.33 7.02
N LEU A 239 -10.07 -13.25 7.56
CA LEU A 239 -8.92 -13.99 7.04
C LEU A 239 -9.11 -15.50 7.16
N VAL A 240 -9.65 -15.98 8.29
CA VAL A 240 -9.96 -17.40 8.48
C VAL A 240 -11.06 -17.86 7.52
N ALA A 241 -12.10 -17.04 7.30
CA ALA A 241 -13.15 -17.35 6.33
C ALA A 241 -12.60 -17.44 4.89
N ASP A 242 -11.71 -16.53 4.52
CA ASP A 242 -11.05 -16.51 3.22
C ASP A 242 -10.18 -17.76 2.99
N ALA A 243 -9.35 -18.12 3.98
CA ALA A 243 -8.51 -19.31 3.93
C ALA A 243 -9.34 -20.62 3.84
N ARG A 244 -10.49 -20.68 4.52
CA ARG A 244 -11.44 -21.80 4.41
C ARG A 244 -12.06 -21.89 3.00
N ALA A 245 -12.36 -20.76 2.37
CA ALA A 245 -12.86 -20.73 0.99
C ALA A 245 -11.81 -21.22 -0.01
N GLU A 246 -10.55 -20.80 0.15
CA GLU A 246 -9.45 -21.30 -0.68
C GLU A 246 -9.20 -22.81 -0.49
N LEU A 247 -9.27 -23.33 0.74
CA LEU A 247 -9.19 -24.77 0.99
C LEU A 247 -10.34 -25.53 0.33
N ALA A 248 -11.56 -24.96 0.31
CA ALA A 248 -12.69 -25.55 -0.40
C ALA A 248 -12.46 -25.57 -1.92
N ASP A 249 -11.88 -24.52 -2.50
CA ASP A 249 -11.45 -24.48 -3.91
C ASP A 249 -10.44 -25.57 -4.23
N LEU A 250 -9.47 -25.78 -3.34
CA LEU A 250 -8.44 -26.80 -3.53
C LEU A 250 -9.04 -28.21 -3.51
N ARG A 251 -10.00 -28.47 -2.62
CA ARG A 251 -10.79 -29.73 -2.60
C ARG A 251 -11.57 -29.92 -3.89
N ARG A 252 -12.28 -28.87 -4.36
CA ARG A 252 -13.02 -28.88 -5.64
C ARG A 252 -12.11 -29.22 -6.82
N TRP A 253 -10.92 -28.64 -6.84
CA TRP A 253 -9.93 -28.89 -7.90
C TRP A 253 -9.41 -30.32 -7.88
N ALA A 254 -8.99 -30.83 -6.71
CA ALA A 254 -8.48 -32.19 -6.57
C ALA A 254 -9.53 -33.27 -6.92
N ASP A 255 -10.79 -33.05 -6.54
CA ASP A 255 -11.92 -33.92 -6.91
C ASP A 255 -12.09 -33.99 -8.44
N ARG A 256 -11.88 -32.87 -9.15
CA ARG A 256 -12.03 -32.78 -10.61
C ARG A 256 -10.89 -33.46 -11.36
N GLU A 257 -9.64 -33.27 -10.92
CA GLU A 257 -8.47 -33.90 -11.55
C GLU A 257 -8.33 -35.39 -11.18
N ASN A 258 -9.13 -35.89 -10.23
CA ASN A 258 -9.01 -37.23 -9.66
C ASN A 258 -7.62 -37.50 -9.05
N ASP A 259 -7.00 -36.43 -8.54
CA ASP A 259 -5.69 -36.41 -7.86
C ASP A 259 -5.81 -36.40 -6.34
N ARG A 260 -7.04 -36.47 -5.82
CA ARG A 260 -7.31 -36.57 -4.39
C ARG A 260 -6.93 -37.95 -3.86
N ASP A 261 -5.87 -38.01 -3.08
CA ASP A 261 -5.41 -39.20 -2.37
C ASP A 261 -5.46 -39.03 -0.84
N ALA A 262 -5.06 -40.07 -0.11
CA ALA A 262 -5.06 -40.05 1.35
C ALA A 262 -4.09 -39.02 1.95
N ALA A 263 -3.02 -38.65 1.23
CA ALA A 263 -2.07 -37.65 1.69
C ALA A 263 -2.65 -36.23 1.54
N PHE A 264 -3.33 -35.97 0.42
CA PHE A 264 -4.11 -34.76 0.20
C PHE A 264 -5.16 -34.58 1.31
N ASP A 265 -5.97 -35.61 1.56
CA ASP A 265 -7.04 -35.55 2.57
C ASP A 265 -6.49 -35.26 3.97
N ALA A 266 -5.43 -35.96 4.38
CA ALA A 266 -4.80 -35.72 5.68
C ALA A 266 -4.28 -34.29 5.84
N ARG A 267 -3.72 -33.70 4.77
CA ARG A 267 -3.24 -32.31 4.78
C ARG A 267 -4.39 -31.31 4.84
N ALA A 268 -5.47 -31.55 4.10
CA ALA A 268 -6.65 -30.71 4.12
C ALA A 268 -7.37 -30.75 5.47
N GLU A 269 -7.50 -31.93 6.08
CA GLU A 269 -8.08 -32.10 7.43
C GLU A 269 -7.24 -31.40 8.49
N GLU A 270 -5.91 -31.47 8.38
CA GLU A 270 -5.01 -30.77 9.30
C GLU A 270 -5.17 -29.25 9.22
N LEU A 271 -5.24 -28.67 8.02
CA LEU A 271 -5.49 -27.24 7.85
C LEU A 271 -6.87 -26.82 8.39
N GLU A 272 -7.91 -27.61 8.14
CA GLU A 272 -9.25 -27.34 8.65
C GLU A 272 -9.26 -27.31 10.19
N ARG A 273 -8.59 -28.29 10.83
CA ARG A 273 -8.38 -28.31 12.29
C ARG A 273 -7.65 -27.05 12.78
N ARG A 274 -6.59 -26.63 12.09
CA ARG A 274 -5.84 -25.41 12.44
C ARG A 274 -6.72 -24.16 12.33
N PHE A 275 -7.55 -24.05 11.29
CA PHE A 275 -8.48 -22.93 11.15
C PHE A 275 -9.53 -22.90 12.25
N ASP A 276 -10.04 -24.07 12.68
CA ASP A 276 -10.95 -24.17 13.83
C ASP A 276 -10.28 -23.69 15.13
N GLU A 277 -9.02 -24.09 15.37
CA GLU A 277 -8.25 -23.65 16.53
C GLU A 277 -7.98 -22.13 16.54
N LEU A 278 -7.69 -21.55 15.37
CA LEU A 278 -7.53 -20.10 15.22
C LEU A 278 -8.82 -19.35 15.52
N ASP A 279 -9.95 -19.86 15.06
CA ASP A 279 -11.27 -19.26 15.28
C ASP A 279 -11.68 -19.34 16.76
N GLU A 280 -11.47 -20.48 17.42
CA GLU A 280 -11.70 -20.65 18.86
C GLU A 280 -10.82 -19.70 19.70
N LYS A 281 -9.55 -19.53 19.32
CA LYS A 281 -8.63 -18.60 19.97
C LYS A 281 -9.10 -17.16 19.79
N ARG A 282 -9.50 -16.78 18.57
CA ARG A 282 -10.08 -15.47 18.26
C ARG A 282 -11.33 -15.19 19.09
N GLU A 283 -12.29 -16.12 19.15
CA GLU A 283 -13.49 -16.02 19.98
C GLU A 283 -13.18 -15.85 21.47
N THR A 284 -12.18 -16.57 21.96
CA THR A 284 -11.74 -16.46 23.36
C THR A 284 -11.16 -15.09 23.65
N LEU A 285 -10.32 -14.55 22.75
CA LEU A 285 -9.79 -13.19 22.88
C LEU A 285 -10.88 -12.12 22.76
N GLY A 286 -11.84 -12.30 21.85
CA GLY A 286 -13.00 -11.41 21.68
C GLY A 286 -13.82 -11.31 22.97
N ARG A 287 -14.18 -12.45 23.58
CA ARG A 287 -14.89 -12.49 24.87
C ARG A 287 -14.09 -11.81 26.00
N ARG A 288 -12.76 -11.93 26.00
CA ARG A 288 -11.91 -11.23 26.98
C ARG A 288 -11.91 -9.72 26.74
N LEU A 289 -11.79 -9.25 25.50
CA LEU A 289 -11.90 -7.83 25.15
C LEU A 289 -13.27 -7.26 25.51
N ASP A 290 -14.35 -8.00 25.27
CA ASP A 290 -15.69 -7.60 25.67
C ASP A 290 -15.82 -7.42 27.17
N ALA A 291 -15.22 -8.31 27.97
CA ALA A 291 -15.20 -8.19 29.43
C ALA A 291 -14.37 -6.98 29.91
N LEU A 292 -13.25 -6.69 29.24
CA LEU A 292 -12.37 -5.55 29.57
C LEU A 292 -12.93 -4.20 29.13
N GLY A 293 -13.82 -4.19 28.14
CA GLY A 293 -14.43 -2.96 27.63
C GLY A 293 -15.08 -2.16 28.77
N ARG A 294 -14.61 -0.94 29.01
CA ARG A 294 -15.23 -0.03 29.99
C ARG A 294 -16.39 0.74 29.34
N PRO A 295 -17.45 1.12 30.08
CA PRO A 295 -18.56 1.89 29.50
C PRO A 295 -18.11 3.15 28.75
N ALA A 296 -17.14 3.89 29.30
CA ALA A 296 -16.60 5.10 28.67
C ALA A 296 -15.83 4.80 27.36
N TRP A 297 -15.19 3.63 27.24
CA TRP A 297 -14.51 3.21 26.01
C TRP A 297 -15.53 2.83 24.94
N ARG A 298 -16.58 2.09 25.32
CA ARG A 298 -17.69 1.75 24.43
C ARG A 298 -18.44 2.99 23.96
N GLU A 299 -18.66 3.98 24.81
CA GLU A 299 -19.28 5.24 24.42
C GLU A 299 -18.41 6.00 23.40
N ARG A 300 -17.08 6.02 23.61
CA ARG A 300 -16.15 6.73 22.72
C ARG A 300 -15.93 6.05 21.37
N HIS A 301 -15.87 4.72 21.35
CA HIS A 301 -15.48 3.95 20.16
C HIS A 301 -16.60 3.09 19.56
N GLY A 302 -17.75 2.95 20.23
CA GLY A 302 -18.84 2.07 19.80
C GLY A 302 -19.30 2.33 18.38
N ASP A 303 -19.60 3.58 18.03
CA ASP A 303 -20.03 3.96 16.68
C ASP A 303 -18.97 3.61 15.60
N ARG A 304 -17.68 3.75 15.95
CA ARG A 304 -16.57 3.39 15.07
C ARG A 304 -16.47 1.89 14.88
N LEU A 305 -16.58 1.11 15.96
CA LEU A 305 -16.52 -0.36 15.89
C LEU A 305 -17.72 -0.90 15.10
N SER A 306 -18.94 -0.43 15.40
CA SER A 306 -20.14 -0.83 14.65
C SER A 306 -20.10 -0.39 13.19
N GLY A 307 -19.55 0.79 12.89
CA GLY A 307 -19.36 1.25 11.51
C GLY A 307 -18.33 0.42 10.75
N PHE A 308 -17.29 -0.07 11.44
CA PHE A 308 -16.31 -0.99 10.88
C PHE A 308 -16.92 -2.37 10.62
N ASP A 309 -17.65 -2.94 11.59
CA ASP A 309 -18.32 -4.23 11.43
C ASP A 309 -19.29 -4.21 10.26
N ALA A 310 -20.12 -3.17 10.16
CA ALA A 310 -21.05 -3.01 9.04
C ALA A 310 -20.33 -2.84 7.69
N ALA A 311 -19.15 -2.21 7.66
CA ALA A 311 -18.35 -2.12 6.45
C ALA A 311 -17.70 -3.45 6.08
N LEU A 312 -17.35 -4.29 7.06
CA LEU A 312 -16.78 -5.61 6.80
C LEU A 312 -17.83 -6.66 6.40
N ASP A 313 -19.09 -6.48 6.76
CA ASP A 313 -20.19 -7.38 6.37
C ASP A 313 -20.44 -7.42 4.86
N ASP A 314 -19.96 -6.41 4.11
CA ASP A 314 -20.04 -6.37 2.65
C ASP A 314 -18.96 -7.23 1.95
N PHE A 315 -17.98 -7.76 2.70
CA PHE A 315 -16.89 -8.57 2.15
C PHE A 315 -17.16 -10.07 2.34
N GLU A 316 -17.30 -10.78 1.24
CA GLU A 316 -17.38 -12.24 1.18
C GLU A 316 -16.09 -12.83 0.61
N PRO A 317 -15.66 -14.03 1.03
CA PRO A 317 -14.60 -14.77 0.37
C PRO A 317 -14.92 -15.07 -1.11
N PRO A 318 -13.93 -14.97 -2.02
CA PRO A 318 -12.56 -14.51 -1.80
C PRO A 318 -12.46 -13.00 -1.58
N VAL A 319 -11.70 -12.58 -0.57
CA VAL A 319 -11.71 -11.21 -0.07
C VAL A 319 -10.75 -10.30 -0.83
N ALA A 320 -11.23 -9.12 -1.24
CA ALA A 320 -10.39 -8.06 -1.80
C ALA A 320 -9.60 -7.32 -0.69
N TRP A 321 -8.49 -7.91 -0.23
CA TRP A 321 -7.71 -7.43 0.93
C TRP A 321 -7.19 -5.98 0.83
N GLY A 322 -7.00 -5.46 -0.39
CA GLY A 322 -6.65 -4.05 -0.61
C GLY A 322 -7.73 -3.09 -0.07
N ASP A 323 -9.00 -3.41 -0.31
CA ASP A 323 -10.14 -2.61 0.14
C ASP A 323 -10.33 -2.74 1.64
N VAL A 324 -10.20 -3.96 2.18
CA VAL A 324 -10.25 -4.22 3.63
C VAL A 324 -9.18 -3.42 4.37
N ARG A 325 -7.96 -3.33 3.84
CA ARG A 325 -6.90 -2.49 4.43
C ARG A 325 -7.30 -1.01 4.45
N GLY A 326 -7.89 -0.50 3.38
CA GLY A 326 -8.40 0.87 3.33
C GLY A 326 -9.53 1.13 4.34
N VAL A 327 -10.41 0.15 4.54
CA VAL A 327 -11.45 0.19 5.58
C VAL A 327 -10.82 0.18 6.98
N LEU A 328 -9.88 -0.72 7.25
CA LEU A 328 -9.17 -0.78 8.54
C LEU A 328 -8.46 0.53 8.87
N GLU A 329 -7.70 1.09 7.93
CA GLU A 329 -6.98 2.36 8.11
C GLU A 329 -7.94 3.53 8.39
N ARG A 330 -9.12 3.55 7.74
CA ARG A 330 -10.17 4.57 7.99
C ARG A 330 -10.74 4.52 9.40
N TYR A 331 -10.95 3.32 9.93
CA TYR A 331 -11.59 3.12 11.24
C TYR A 331 -10.58 3.01 12.38
N ARG A 332 -9.28 2.91 12.10
CA ARG A 332 -8.25 2.80 13.14
C ARG A 332 -8.22 4.04 14.03
N PRO A 333 -8.19 3.90 15.37
CA PRO A 333 -7.91 5.01 16.26
C PRO A 333 -6.53 5.60 16.00
N ALA A 334 -6.41 6.93 16.06
CA ALA A 334 -5.10 7.56 16.13
C ALA A 334 -4.41 7.12 17.43
N LEU A 335 -3.36 6.31 17.30
CA LEU A 335 -2.43 6.08 18.38
C LEU A 335 -1.51 7.30 18.42
N GLU A 336 -1.82 8.29 19.24
CA GLU A 336 -0.88 9.38 19.51
C GLU A 336 0.36 8.76 20.20
N GLY A 337 1.46 8.59 19.46
CA GLY A 337 2.70 8.03 20.01
C GLY A 337 3.60 7.21 19.09
N ALA A 338 3.68 7.51 17.79
CA ALA A 338 4.77 7.05 16.93
C ALA A 338 5.10 8.13 15.89
N ALA A 339 5.85 9.15 16.32
CA ALA A 339 6.59 10.08 15.47
C ALA A 339 8.08 9.92 15.76
#